data_AF-A0A0S8H1H5-F1
#
_entry.id   AF-A0A0S8H1H5-F1
#
_cell.length_a   1.000
_cell.length_b   1.000
_cell.length_c   1.000
_cell.angle_alpha   90.00
_cell.angle_beta   90.00
_cell.angle_gamma   90.00
#
_symmetry.space_group_name_H-M   'P 1'
#
loop_
_entity.id
_entity.type
_entity.pdbx_description
1 polymer ?
#
loop_
_entity_poly.entity_id
_entity_poly.type
_entity_poly.pdbx_seq_one_letter_code
_entity_poly.pdbx_strand_id
1 'polypeptide(L)'
;MAADRDGTAEAEWTLGPLAGQQTATASVEGLPPVEFSATAEPGPPAAVVVGGGDGQLGLPGEALARPLTACVVDEYGNGLAGETVEWQVSAGGGALTTGSSQTDASGAASTELTLGDGLGFNTVSASRDGLTPIDFNALALTTLVADAAEDTFSTGISGNAVLPDILGLGAAWDGDSLLIGLAFRDPVVMAAEGGPNVVTGLLDLDIDMDSLTGIPSAVDEHRPNPGSTGMGVDVIVDLFGNEDGDLVIFDWRPNTLGTTTPDFRARLIGFKVPASLIGNGPLLIAAVVGTVNEPTDIVPEAGSLLMDAAAGAPVAAGVEPAPVRVPLKRTWRPVGAEHCD
;
A
#
# COMPACT_ATOMS: atom_id res chain seq x y z
N MET A 1 52.43 -4.14 7.42
CA MET A 1 53.04 -3.98 8.77
C MET A 1 54.35 -4.75 8.77
N ALA A 2 55.36 -4.28 9.50
CA ALA A 2 56.62 -5.01 9.64
C ALA A 2 56.51 -5.97 10.83
N ALA A 3 57.00 -7.20 10.66
CA ALA A 3 57.14 -8.13 11.77
C ALA A 3 58.22 -7.64 12.76
N ASP A 4 58.08 -8.00 14.03
CA ASP A 4 59.07 -7.72 15.06
C ASP A 4 60.32 -8.61 14.93
N ARG A 5 61.21 -8.52 15.92
CA ARG A 5 62.49 -9.25 15.93
C ARG A 5 62.33 -10.77 16.10
N ASP A 6 61.15 -11.20 16.55
CA ASP A 6 60.78 -12.60 16.74
C ASP A 6 59.92 -13.13 15.57
N GLY A 7 59.63 -12.29 14.57
CA GLY A 7 58.89 -12.64 13.36
C GLY A 7 57.37 -12.49 13.50
N THR A 8 56.87 -11.85 14.55
CA THR A 8 55.44 -11.65 14.80
C THR A 8 54.97 -10.33 14.20
N ALA A 9 53.83 -10.34 13.51
CA ALA A 9 53.11 -9.15 13.09
C ALA A 9 51.68 -9.21 13.66
N GLU A 10 51.24 -8.15 14.31
CA GLU A 10 49.91 -8.07 14.93
C GLU A 10 49.09 -6.96 14.28
N ALA A 11 47.77 -7.16 14.27
CA ALA A 11 46.79 -6.18 13.84
C ALA A 11 45.56 -6.30 14.73
N GLU A 12 45.03 -5.16 15.15
CA GLU A 12 43.70 -5.11 15.76
C GLU A 12 42.66 -4.94 14.65
N TRP A 13 41.62 -5.77 14.69
CA TRP A 13 40.51 -5.71 13.77
C TRP A 13 39.24 -5.34 14.54
N THR A 14 38.66 -4.19 14.19
CA THR A 14 37.31 -3.83 14.62
C THR A 14 36.33 -4.30 13.54
N LEU A 15 35.32 -5.06 13.94
CA LEU A 15 34.27 -5.53 13.03
C LEU A 15 33.43 -4.36 12.52
N GLY A 16 32.93 -4.49 11.30
CA GLY A 16 31.96 -3.55 10.74
C GLY A 16 30.59 -3.66 11.44
N PRO A 17 29.70 -2.68 11.21
CA PRO A 17 28.41 -2.59 11.90
C PRO A 17 27.36 -3.62 11.45
N LEU A 18 27.59 -4.31 10.33
CA LEU A 18 26.68 -5.35 9.86
C LEU A 18 26.95 -6.66 10.60
N ALA A 19 25.90 -7.19 11.23
CA ALA A 19 25.94 -8.49 11.88
C ALA A 19 26.23 -9.60 10.86
N GLY A 20 26.87 -10.67 11.32
CA GLY A 20 27.25 -11.82 10.52
C GLY A 20 28.74 -12.07 10.45
N GLN A 21 29.12 -13.11 9.71
CA GLN A 21 30.51 -13.50 9.56
C GLN A 21 31.26 -12.49 8.69
N GLN A 22 32.38 -12.01 9.20
CA GLN A 22 33.31 -11.17 8.47
C GLN A 22 34.67 -11.89 8.42
N THR A 23 35.50 -11.56 7.43
CA THR A 23 36.82 -12.18 7.25
C THR A 23 37.92 -11.14 7.12
N ALA A 24 39.11 -11.51 7.56
CA ALA A 24 40.34 -10.74 7.41
C ALA A 24 41.46 -11.66 6.93
N THR A 25 42.32 -11.16 6.04
CA THR A 25 43.37 -11.97 5.42
C THR A 25 44.75 -11.44 5.79
N ALA A 26 45.62 -12.30 6.33
CA ALA A 26 47.03 -12.02 6.48
C ALA A 26 47.81 -12.62 5.31
N SER A 27 48.63 -11.82 4.66
CA SER A 27 49.46 -12.25 3.53
C SER A 27 50.89 -11.75 3.66
N VAL A 28 51.81 -12.56 3.17
CA VAL A 28 53.24 -12.24 3.00
C VAL A 28 53.62 -12.67 1.59
N GLU A 29 54.40 -11.84 0.89
CA GLU A 29 54.82 -12.13 -0.48
C GLU A 29 55.51 -13.51 -0.55
N GLY A 30 55.11 -14.32 -1.52
CA GLY A 30 55.66 -15.66 -1.73
C GLY A 30 55.06 -16.76 -0.84
N LEU A 31 54.09 -16.46 0.03
CA LEU A 31 53.40 -17.44 0.87
C LEU A 31 51.87 -17.43 0.64
N PRO A 32 51.18 -18.57 0.81
CA PRO A 32 49.71 -18.60 0.83
C PRO A 32 49.16 -17.71 1.96
N PRO A 33 48.07 -16.97 1.71
CA PRO A 33 47.43 -16.18 2.75
C PRO A 33 46.75 -17.05 3.81
N VAL A 34 46.65 -16.52 5.03
CA VAL A 34 45.86 -17.09 6.12
C VAL A 34 44.60 -16.25 6.29
N GLU A 35 43.44 -16.91 6.35
CA GLU A 35 42.17 -16.27 6.61
C GLU A 35 41.79 -16.38 8.09
N PHE A 36 41.32 -15.28 8.64
CA PHE A 36 40.68 -15.17 9.95
C PHE A 36 39.21 -14.88 9.74
N SER A 37 38.34 -15.45 10.57
CA SER A 37 36.93 -15.10 10.59
C SER A 37 36.49 -14.73 12.00
N ALA A 38 35.55 -13.80 12.07
CA ALA A 38 34.86 -13.42 13.30
C ALA A 38 33.41 -13.09 12.95
N THR A 39 32.50 -13.28 13.91
CA THR A 39 31.08 -12.97 13.74
C THR A 39 30.75 -11.70 14.50
N ALA A 40 30.27 -10.68 13.79
CA ALA A 40 29.67 -9.52 14.43
C ALA A 40 28.26 -9.91 14.90
N GLU A 41 27.95 -9.65 16.17
CA GLU A 41 26.61 -9.80 16.71
C GLU A 41 25.81 -8.49 16.51
N PRO A 42 24.49 -8.55 16.38
CA PRO A 42 23.64 -7.35 16.42
C PRO A 42 23.87 -6.54 17.70
N GLY A 43 23.73 -5.23 17.61
CA GLY A 43 23.66 -4.35 18.77
C GLY A 43 22.37 -4.56 19.58
N PRO A 44 22.17 -3.77 20.65
CA PRO A 44 20.92 -3.80 21.41
C PRO A 44 19.70 -3.46 20.54
N PRO A 45 18.50 -4.00 20.86
CA PRO A 45 17.27 -3.68 20.14
C PRO A 45 17.00 -2.17 20.15
N ALA A 46 16.72 -1.61 18.97
CA ALA A 46 16.51 -0.18 18.79
C ALA A 46 15.13 0.16 18.18
N ALA A 47 14.56 -0.72 17.36
CA ALA A 47 13.25 -0.49 16.74
C ALA A 47 12.47 -1.79 16.49
N VAL A 48 11.15 -1.66 16.47
CA VAL A 48 10.24 -2.62 15.83
C VAL A 48 9.81 -2.01 14.50
N VAL A 49 9.90 -2.76 13.41
CA VAL A 49 9.55 -2.29 12.06
C VAL A 49 8.65 -3.29 11.35
N VAL A 50 7.85 -2.82 10.39
CA VAL A 50 7.00 -3.69 9.57
C VAL A 50 7.90 -4.55 8.68
N GLY A 51 7.80 -5.88 8.82
CA GLY A 51 8.47 -6.87 7.99
C GLY A 51 7.59 -7.40 6.85
N GLY A 52 6.26 -7.31 6.96
CA GLY A 52 5.32 -7.75 5.92
C GLY A 52 3.88 -7.88 6.39
N GLY A 53 2.95 -8.07 5.44
CA GLY A 53 1.54 -8.32 5.74
C GLY A 53 0.69 -7.10 6.10
N ASP A 54 1.28 -5.91 6.21
CA ASP A 54 0.50 -4.68 6.38
C ASP A 54 -0.30 -4.32 5.11
N GLY A 55 -1.38 -3.57 5.30
CA GLY A 55 -2.13 -2.94 4.23
C GLY A 55 -3.00 -3.88 3.39
N GLN A 56 -3.68 -4.84 4.01
CA GLN A 56 -4.46 -5.86 3.27
C GLN A 56 -5.95 -5.53 3.19
N LEU A 57 -6.57 -5.89 2.07
CA LEU A 57 -8.03 -6.01 1.96
C LEU A 57 -8.44 -7.46 2.26
N GLY A 58 -9.61 -7.63 2.86
CA GLY A 58 -10.17 -8.96 3.09
C GLY A 58 -11.68 -8.93 3.30
N LEU A 59 -12.29 -10.12 3.31
CA LEU A 59 -13.71 -10.26 3.62
C LEU A 59 -13.90 -10.34 5.15
N PRO A 60 -15.03 -9.83 5.69
CA PRO A 60 -15.32 -9.98 7.12
C PRO A 60 -15.32 -11.45 7.55
N GLY A 61 -14.71 -11.74 8.71
CA GLY A 61 -14.61 -13.08 9.28
C GLY A 61 -13.56 -13.99 8.62
N GLU A 62 -12.88 -13.57 7.55
CA GLU A 62 -11.85 -14.37 6.86
C GLU A 62 -10.44 -14.08 7.38
N ALA A 63 -9.56 -15.08 7.26
CA ALA A 63 -8.12 -14.91 7.50
C ALA A 63 -7.48 -14.04 6.40
N LEU A 64 -6.57 -13.15 6.79
CA LEU A 64 -5.77 -12.39 5.83
C LEU A 64 -4.90 -13.33 4.99
N ALA A 65 -4.73 -12.97 3.71
CA ALA A 65 -3.98 -13.78 2.76
C ALA A 65 -2.48 -13.89 3.11
N ARG A 66 -1.92 -12.85 3.73
CA ARG A 66 -0.54 -12.82 4.23
C ARG A 66 -0.53 -12.64 5.76
N PRO A 67 0.33 -13.36 6.49
CA PRO A 67 0.50 -13.11 7.92
C PRO A 67 1.10 -11.72 8.17
N LEU A 68 0.85 -11.17 9.34
CA LEU A 68 1.51 -9.95 9.82
C LEU A 68 2.90 -10.32 10.31
N THR A 69 3.91 -9.58 9.87
CA THR A 69 5.31 -9.82 10.25
C THR A 69 5.93 -8.52 10.76
N ALA A 70 6.49 -8.56 11.96
CA ALA A 70 7.25 -7.47 12.57
C ALA A 70 8.71 -7.91 12.73
N CYS A 71 9.64 -6.99 12.51
CA CYS A 71 11.06 -7.23 12.71
C CYS A 71 11.58 -6.40 13.88
N VAL A 72 12.38 -7.02 14.76
CA VAL A 72 13.14 -6.30 15.78
C VAL A 72 14.56 -6.08 15.28
N VAL A 73 14.98 -4.82 15.21
CA VAL A 73 16.27 -4.42 14.63
C VAL A 73 17.07 -3.54 15.57
N ASP A 74 18.41 -3.56 15.42
CA ASP A 74 19.32 -2.64 16.11
C ASP A 74 19.44 -1.29 15.36
N GLU A 75 20.30 -0.39 15.85
CA GLU A 75 20.51 0.94 15.25
C GLU A 75 21.09 0.89 13.82
N TYR A 76 21.66 -0.24 13.42
CA TYR A 76 22.25 -0.47 12.09
C TYR A 76 21.33 -1.28 11.17
N GLY A 77 20.13 -1.64 11.63
CA GLY A 77 19.17 -2.44 10.87
C GLY A 77 19.45 -3.95 10.90
N ASN A 78 20.33 -4.43 11.78
CA ASN A 78 20.55 -5.86 11.95
C ASN A 78 19.38 -6.48 12.72
N GLY A 79 18.84 -7.60 12.23
CA GLY A 79 17.77 -8.33 12.91
C GLY A 79 18.25 -9.03 14.18
N LEU A 80 17.45 -8.96 15.24
CA LEU A 80 17.73 -9.63 16.52
C LEU A 80 16.85 -10.86 16.70
N ALA A 81 17.48 -12.02 16.89
CA ALA A 81 16.79 -13.31 17.12
C ALA A 81 16.41 -13.54 18.58
N GLY A 82 15.32 -14.27 18.82
CA GLY A 82 14.86 -14.67 20.16
C GLY A 82 14.17 -13.56 20.96
N GLU A 83 13.92 -12.42 20.33
CA GLU A 83 13.19 -11.30 20.93
C GLU A 83 11.69 -11.59 20.91
N THR A 84 10.97 -11.20 21.97
CA THR A 84 9.52 -11.41 22.04
C THR A 84 8.78 -10.19 21.50
N VAL A 85 7.89 -10.42 20.53
CA VAL A 85 6.93 -9.45 20.02
C VAL A 85 5.54 -9.81 20.55
N GLU A 86 4.90 -8.85 21.18
CA GLU A 86 3.52 -8.92 21.68
C GLU A 86 2.57 -8.30 20.65
N TRP A 87 1.48 -9.01 20.35
CA TRP A 87 0.48 -8.66 19.35
C TRP A 87 -0.87 -8.40 20.01
N GLN A 88 -1.50 -7.28 19.66
CA GLN A 88 -2.79 -6.91 20.22
C GLN A 88 -3.73 -6.35 19.14
N VAL A 89 -4.92 -6.92 19.01
CA VAL A 89 -6.00 -6.31 18.21
C VAL A 89 -6.46 -5.05 18.92
N SER A 90 -6.25 -3.90 18.27
CA SER A 90 -6.61 -2.57 18.79
C SER A 90 -7.91 -2.04 18.18
N ALA A 91 -8.31 -2.52 17.00
CA ALA A 91 -9.57 -2.18 16.34
C ALA A 91 -10.10 -3.30 15.43
N GLY A 92 -11.38 -3.24 15.08
CA GLY A 92 -12.04 -4.16 14.13
C GLY A 92 -12.55 -5.48 14.72
N GLY A 93 -12.08 -5.87 15.91
CA GLY A 93 -12.59 -7.04 16.64
C GLY A 93 -12.18 -8.39 16.04
N GLY A 94 -11.13 -8.41 15.21
CA GLY A 94 -10.54 -9.62 14.67
C GLY A 94 -9.89 -10.51 15.73
N ALA A 95 -9.38 -11.66 15.29
CA ALA A 95 -8.74 -12.67 16.13
C ALA A 95 -7.33 -12.99 15.63
N LEU A 96 -6.37 -13.10 16.55
CA LEU A 96 -4.99 -13.49 16.25
C LEU A 96 -4.79 -14.97 16.54
N THR A 97 -3.95 -15.64 15.75
CA THR A 97 -3.55 -17.02 16.04
C THR A 97 -2.69 -17.11 17.29
N THR A 98 -1.80 -16.13 17.53
CA THR A 98 -1.03 -16.01 18.77
C THR A 98 -0.98 -14.55 19.24
N GLY A 99 -1.04 -14.33 20.57
CA GLY A 99 -0.89 -13.01 21.18
C GLY A 99 0.57 -12.58 21.32
N SER A 100 1.53 -13.49 21.14
CA SER A 100 2.96 -13.19 21.11
C SER A 100 3.72 -14.19 20.24
N SER A 101 4.87 -13.79 19.72
CA SER A 101 5.79 -14.67 18.99
C SER A 101 7.25 -14.22 19.15
N GLN A 102 8.20 -15.14 18.96
CA GLN A 102 9.64 -14.83 19.02
C GLN A 102 10.20 -14.55 17.64
N THR A 103 11.18 -13.66 17.56
CA THR A 103 11.90 -13.37 16.34
C THR A 103 12.84 -14.50 15.93
N ASP A 104 12.90 -14.77 14.63
CA ASP A 104 13.82 -15.75 14.04
C ASP A 104 15.24 -15.18 13.83
N ALA A 105 16.11 -15.94 13.15
CA ALA A 105 17.49 -15.52 12.87
C ALA A 105 17.62 -14.24 12.03
N SER A 106 16.57 -13.85 11.30
CA SER A 106 16.50 -12.59 10.56
C SER A 106 15.90 -11.43 11.37
N GLY A 107 15.50 -11.69 12.61
CA GLY A 107 14.82 -10.74 13.47
C GLY A 107 13.31 -10.66 13.26
N ALA A 108 12.70 -11.58 12.50
CA ALA A 108 11.28 -11.53 12.14
C ALA A 108 10.41 -12.40 13.05
N ALA A 109 9.31 -11.83 13.54
CA ALA A 109 8.24 -12.52 14.27
C ALA A 109 6.91 -12.32 13.52
N SER A 110 6.02 -13.32 13.56
CA SER A 110 4.75 -13.26 12.82
C SER A 110 3.54 -13.73 13.63
N THR A 111 2.35 -13.30 13.19
CA THR A 111 1.04 -13.80 13.60
C THR A 111 0.07 -13.75 12.41
N GLU A 112 -0.95 -14.60 12.41
CA GLU A 112 -2.07 -14.49 11.46
C GLU A 112 -3.21 -13.71 12.10
N LEU A 113 -3.92 -12.92 11.29
CA LEU A 113 -5.14 -12.19 11.68
C LEU A 113 -6.32 -12.73 10.88
N THR A 114 -7.37 -13.16 11.59
CA THR A 114 -8.73 -13.27 11.05
C THR A 114 -9.45 -11.96 11.30
N LEU A 115 -10.00 -11.35 10.24
CA LEU A 115 -10.73 -10.08 10.33
C LEU A 115 -12.00 -10.26 11.16
N GLY A 116 -12.45 -9.19 11.82
CA GLY A 116 -13.76 -9.19 12.49
C GLY A 116 -14.92 -9.39 11.50
N ASP A 117 -16.09 -9.76 12.03
CA ASP A 117 -17.31 -10.01 11.23
C ASP A 117 -17.93 -8.73 10.63
N GLY A 118 -17.44 -7.54 11.02
CA GLY A 118 -17.91 -6.25 10.54
C GLY A 118 -17.09 -5.68 9.39
N LEU A 119 -17.69 -4.74 8.66
CA LEU A 119 -16.98 -3.91 7.68
C LEU A 119 -16.06 -2.89 8.38
N GLY A 120 -15.02 -2.45 7.67
CA GLY A 120 -14.15 -1.37 8.13
C GLY A 120 -12.77 -1.83 8.60
N PHE A 121 -12.03 -0.89 9.20
CA PHE A 121 -10.64 -1.11 9.55
C PHE A 121 -10.48 -2.10 10.70
N ASN A 122 -9.51 -2.98 10.54
CA ASN A 122 -8.94 -3.84 11.57
C ASN A 122 -7.51 -3.40 11.82
N THR A 123 -7.14 -3.25 13.09
CA THR A 123 -5.79 -2.80 13.47
C THR A 123 -5.21 -3.73 14.51
N VAL A 124 -3.95 -4.10 14.30
CA VAL A 124 -3.15 -4.92 15.21
C VAL A 124 -1.89 -4.17 15.56
N SER A 125 -1.66 -3.92 16.84
CA SER A 125 -0.42 -3.36 17.33
C SER A 125 0.59 -4.48 17.59
N ALA A 126 1.84 -4.28 17.15
CA ALA A 126 2.98 -5.13 17.45
C ALA A 126 3.97 -4.34 18.30
N SER A 127 4.34 -4.90 19.44
CA SER A 127 5.14 -4.20 20.44
C SER A 127 6.22 -5.08 21.03
N ARG A 128 7.27 -4.42 21.52
CA ARG A 128 8.35 -5.04 22.29
C ARG A 128 8.74 -4.07 23.38
N ASP A 129 8.86 -4.56 24.61
CA ASP A 129 9.12 -3.72 25.79
C ASP A 129 10.30 -2.77 25.58
N GLY A 130 10.07 -1.50 25.89
CA GLY A 130 11.07 -0.43 25.77
C GLY A 130 11.18 0.20 24.38
N LEU A 131 10.46 -0.28 23.37
CA LEU A 131 10.43 0.28 22.02
C LEU A 131 9.04 0.83 21.66
N THR A 132 8.99 1.74 20.67
CA THR A 132 7.73 2.25 20.12
C THR A 132 7.01 1.14 19.34
N PRO A 133 5.73 0.86 19.62
CA PRO A 133 4.94 -0.09 18.84
C PRO A 133 4.71 0.37 17.41
N ILE A 134 4.42 -0.59 16.53
CA ILE A 134 3.93 -0.35 15.18
C ILE A 134 2.52 -0.90 15.03
N ASP A 135 1.74 -0.35 14.11
CA ASP A 135 0.41 -0.84 13.80
C ASP A 135 0.36 -1.45 12.40
N PHE A 136 -0.31 -2.60 12.30
CA PHE A 136 -0.72 -3.23 11.05
C PHE A 136 -2.19 -2.94 10.81
N ASN A 137 -2.54 -2.61 9.58
CA ASN A 137 -3.89 -2.24 9.18
C ASN A 137 -4.40 -3.17 8.07
N ALA A 138 -5.67 -3.52 8.18
CA ALA A 138 -6.43 -4.19 7.15
C ALA A 138 -7.83 -3.59 7.04
N LEU A 139 -8.48 -3.74 5.89
CA LEU A 139 -9.83 -3.21 5.65
C LEU A 139 -10.76 -4.33 5.19
N ALA A 140 -11.84 -4.54 5.96
CA ALA A 140 -12.85 -5.55 5.69
C ALA A 140 -13.95 -4.98 4.78
N LEU A 141 -14.16 -5.61 3.62
CA LEU A 141 -15.10 -5.19 2.57
C LEU A 141 -15.81 -6.42 1.98
N THR A 142 -16.99 -6.27 1.39
CA THR A 142 -17.79 -7.39 0.86
C THR A 142 -17.46 -7.74 -0.58
N THR A 143 -16.90 -6.78 -1.33
CA THR A 143 -16.58 -6.91 -2.74
C THR A 143 -15.18 -6.41 -2.97
N LEU A 144 -14.32 -7.25 -3.54
CA LEU A 144 -12.89 -7.01 -3.67
C LEU A 144 -12.40 -7.49 -5.03
N VAL A 145 -11.39 -6.81 -5.55
CA VAL A 145 -10.60 -7.23 -6.70
C VAL A 145 -9.13 -7.00 -6.37
N ALA A 146 -8.33 -8.05 -6.55
CA ALA A 146 -6.89 -7.96 -6.40
C ALA A 146 -6.28 -7.33 -7.64
N ASP A 147 -5.15 -6.67 -7.43
CA ASP A 147 -4.35 -6.09 -8.48
C ASP A 147 -2.93 -6.67 -8.46
N ALA A 148 -2.24 -6.66 -9.60
CA ALA A 148 -0.91 -7.24 -9.65
C ALA A 148 0.10 -6.31 -8.99
N ALA A 149 1.05 -6.86 -8.25
CA ALA A 149 2.13 -6.03 -7.72
C ALA A 149 3.17 -5.73 -8.81
N GLU A 150 3.83 -4.58 -8.70
CA GLU A 150 4.96 -4.16 -9.53
C GLU A 150 4.62 -3.93 -11.02
N ASP A 151 3.37 -3.63 -11.35
CA ASP A 151 2.89 -3.38 -12.72
C ASP A 151 2.59 -1.91 -13.02
N THR A 152 3.06 -1.01 -12.15
CA THR A 152 3.03 0.44 -12.39
C THR A 152 3.49 0.79 -13.81
N PHE A 153 2.89 1.83 -14.37
CA PHE A 153 3.15 2.30 -15.71
C PHE A 153 4.65 2.58 -15.89
N SER A 154 5.19 2.22 -17.06
CA SER A 154 6.56 2.58 -17.41
C SER A 154 6.63 4.09 -17.67
N THR A 155 6.85 4.86 -16.62
CA THR A 155 6.69 6.31 -16.62
C THR A 155 7.87 7.09 -17.20
N GLY A 156 9.06 6.48 -17.30
CA GLY A 156 10.27 7.23 -17.67
C GLY A 156 10.60 8.37 -16.69
N ILE A 157 9.98 8.38 -15.50
CA ILE A 157 10.23 9.35 -14.44
C ILE A 157 11.70 9.26 -14.01
N SER A 158 12.39 10.40 -14.06
CA SER A 158 13.68 10.60 -13.39
C SER A 158 13.42 11.24 -12.01
N GLY A 159 13.65 10.51 -10.92
CA GLY A 159 13.56 11.06 -9.57
C GLY A 159 13.45 10.01 -8.46
N ASN A 160 13.39 10.46 -7.21
CA ASN A 160 13.22 9.62 -6.00
C ASN A 160 11.74 9.49 -5.57
N ALA A 161 10.77 9.73 -6.47
CA ALA A 161 9.36 9.60 -6.13
C ALA A 161 8.97 8.12 -6.03
N VAL A 162 8.21 7.77 -4.99
CA VAL A 162 7.58 6.44 -4.90
C VAL A 162 6.37 6.47 -5.84
N LEU A 163 6.35 5.55 -6.80
CA LEU A 163 5.22 5.39 -7.70
C LEU A 163 4.15 4.59 -6.95
N PRO A 164 2.94 5.15 -6.73
CA PRO A 164 1.85 4.38 -6.15
C PRO A 164 1.56 3.14 -7.01
N ASP A 165 1.53 1.99 -6.35
CA ASP A 165 1.36 0.64 -6.91
C ASP A 165 0.19 0.02 -6.11
N ILE A 166 -0.96 -0.14 -6.77
CA ILE A 166 -2.19 -0.67 -6.19
C ILE A 166 -2.07 -2.18 -6.08
N LEU A 167 -2.55 -2.73 -4.96
CA LEU A 167 -2.64 -4.19 -4.76
C LEU A 167 -4.09 -4.68 -4.72
N GLY A 168 -5.05 -3.77 -4.68
CA GLY A 168 -6.45 -4.10 -4.81
C GLY A 168 -7.38 -2.94 -4.54
N LEU A 169 -8.58 -3.07 -5.09
CA LEU A 169 -9.73 -2.22 -4.86
C LEU A 169 -10.81 -3.04 -4.16
N GLY A 170 -11.49 -2.41 -3.22
CA GLY A 170 -12.65 -2.99 -2.59
C GLY A 170 -13.76 -1.99 -2.34
N ALA A 171 -14.98 -2.51 -2.22
CA ALA A 171 -16.14 -1.72 -1.85
C ALA A 171 -17.13 -2.52 -1.00
N ALA A 172 -17.90 -1.83 -0.17
CA ALA A 172 -18.98 -2.39 0.62
C ALA A 172 -20.07 -1.35 0.91
N TRP A 173 -21.34 -1.72 0.76
CA TRP A 173 -22.44 -0.90 1.25
C TRP A 173 -22.54 -1.08 2.76
N ASP A 174 -22.44 0.01 3.51
CA ASP A 174 -22.54 0.01 4.98
C ASP A 174 -23.92 0.49 5.49
N GLY A 175 -24.87 0.66 4.57
CA GLY A 175 -26.23 1.15 4.81
C GLY A 175 -26.47 2.52 4.19
N ASP A 176 -25.74 3.53 4.67
CA ASP A 176 -25.91 4.93 4.26
C ASP A 176 -24.76 5.41 3.36
N SER A 177 -23.74 4.60 3.14
CA SER A 177 -22.59 4.93 2.31
C SER A 177 -22.00 3.70 1.63
N LEU A 178 -21.30 3.97 0.54
CA LEU A 178 -20.38 3.04 -0.08
C LEU A 178 -19.00 3.25 0.54
N LEU A 179 -18.56 2.32 1.38
CA LEU A 179 -17.19 2.26 1.87
C LEU A 179 -16.30 1.73 0.76
N ILE A 180 -15.23 2.45 0.43
CA ILE A 180 -14.24 2.07 -0.58
C ILE A 180 -12.87 1.94 0.08
N GLY A 181 -12.09 0.96 -0.40
CA GLY A 181 -10.74 0.69 0.04
C GLY A 181 -9.78 0.53 -1.12
N LEU A 182 -8.62 1.18 -1.05
CA LEU A 182 -7.48 0.95 -1.93
C LEU A 182 -6.30 0.47 -1.10
N ALA A 183 -5.70 -0.66 -1.48
CA ALA A 183 -4.47 -1.17 -0.89
C ALA A 183 -3.28 -0.87 -1.81
N PHE A 184 -2.13 -0.58 -1.21
CA PHE A 184 -0.92 -0.20 -1.90
C PHE A 184 0.27 -1.07 -1.47
N ARG A 185 1.22 -1.25 -2.39
CA ARG A 185 2.46 -1.97 -2.11
C ARG A 185 3.36 -1.21 -1.14
N ASP A 186 3.50 0.09 -1.35
CA ASP A 186 4.33 0.98 -0.54
C ASP A 186 3.48 1.97 0.27
N PRO A 187 4.00 2.49 1.39
CA PRO A 187 3.27 3.51 2.15
C PRO A 187 3.00 4.73 1.28
N VAL A 188 1.75 5.18 1.26
CA VAL A 188 1.26 6.37 0.58
C VAL A 188 0.77 7.40 1.60
N VAL A 189 0.85 8.68 1.22
CA VAL A 189 0.35 9.80 2.02
C VAL A 189 -0.55 10.69 1.19
N MET A 190 -1.44 11.41 1.87
CA MET A 190 -2.33 12.38 1.25
C MET A 190 -1.56 13.56 0.65
N ALA A 191 -2.08 14.12 -0.44
CA ALA A 191 -1.41 15.21 -1.16
C ALA A 191 -1.13 16.44 -0.29
N ALA A 192 -2.00 16.75 0.68
CA ALA A 192 -1.83 17.86 1.61
C ALA A 192 -0.64 17.69 2.58
N GLU A 193 -0.20 16.45 2.85
CA GLU A 193 0.99 16.20 3.68
C GLU A 193 2.30 16.41 2.91
N GLY A 194 2.26 16.28 1.58
CA GLY A 194 3.44 16.39 0.72
C GLY A 194 4.42 15.20 0.87
N GLY A 195 5.61 15.34 0.28
CA GLY A 195 6.66 14.33 0.33
C GLY A 195 6.71 13.38 -0.88
N PRO A 196 7.64 12.40 -0.88
CA PRO A 196 7.92 11.55 -2.03
C PRO A 196 6.88 10.44 -2.27
N ASN A 197 5.97 10.20 -1.32
CA ASN A 197 4.98 9.12 -1.34
C ASN A 197 3.55 9.63 -1.51
N VAL A 198 3.39 10.86 -2.01
CA VAL A 198 2.07 11.44 -2.26
C VAL A 198 1.34 10.62 -3.32
N VAL A 199 0.13 10.21 -2.99
CA VAL A 199 -0.81 9.59 -3.93
C VAL A 199 -1.91 10.57 -4.30
N THR A 200 -2.28 10.53 -5.57
CA THR A 200 -3.38 11.27 -6.17
C THR A 200 -4.08 10.37 -7.18
N GLY A 201 -5.28 10.73 -7.62
CA GLY A 201 -6.02 9.88 -8.54
C GLY A 201 -7.48 10.24 -8.69
N LEU A 202 -8.18 9.43 -9.48
CA LEU A 202 -9.61 9.54 -9.72
C LEU A 202 -10.24 8.17 -9.52
N LEU A 203 -11.31 8.12 -8.73
CA LEU A 203 -12.22 6.99 -8.69
C LEU A 203 -13.45 7.32 -9.54
N ASP A 204 -13.68 6.53 -10.58
CA ASP A 204 -14.85 6.65 -11.43
C ASP A 204 -15.97 5.72 -10.93
N LEU A 205 -17.20 6.23 -10.92
CA LEU A 205 -18.43 5.51 -10.60
C LEU A 205 -19.44 5.65 -11.75
N ASP A 206 -19.96 4.52 -12.20
CA ASP A 206 -21.07 4.42 -13.17
C ASP A 206 -22.28 3.85 -12.43
N ILE A 207 -23.23 4.74 -12.09
CA ILE A 207 -24.30 4.46 -11.11
C ILE A 207 -25.58 3.94 -11.77
N ASP A 208 -25.71 4.11 -13.08
CA ASP A 208 -26.81 3.56 -13.87
C ASP A 208 -26.40 2.31 -14.68
N MET A 209 -25.10 1.99 -14.71
CA MET A 209 -24.47 0.90 -15.45
C MET A 209 -24.75 0.95 -16.95
N ASP A 210 -25.03 2.14 -17.49
CA ASP A 210 -25.18 2.38 -18.91
C ASP A 210 -23.92 3.04 -19.48
N SER A 211 -23.11 2.22 -20.14
CA SER A 211 -21.91 2.67 -20.87
C SER A 211 -22.12 3.82 -21.87
N LEU A 212 -23.37 4.15 -22.22
CA LEU A 212 -23.74 5.21 -23.16
C LEU A 212 -24.10 6.55 -22.50
N THR A 213 -24.30 6.58 -21.18
CA THR A 213 -24.51 7.78 -20.37
C THR A 213 -23.19 8.22 -19.71
N GLY A 214 -23.19 9.36 -19.02
CA GLY A 214 -21.98 9.90 -18.41
C GLY A 214 -20.86 10.30 -19.39
N ILE A 215 -19.61 10.13 -18.94
CA ILE A 215 -18.39 10.42 -19.69
C ILE A 215 -17.41 9.22 -19.67
N PRO A 216 -16.45 9.15 -20.62
CA PRO A 216 -15.46 8.07 -20.59
C PRO A 216 -14.68 8.03 -19.28
N SER A 217 -14.32 6.83 -18.83
CA SER A 217 -13.50 6.63 -17.64
C SER A 217 -12.08 7.19 -17.79
N ALA A 218 -11.57 7.79 -16.73
CA ALA A 218 -10.18 8.20 -16.62
C ALA A 218 -9.22 7.00 -16.66
N VAL A 219 -9.66 5.83 -16.18
CA VAL A 219 -8.91 4.58 -16.35
C VAL A 219 -8.72 4.26 -17.82
N ASP A 220 -9.77 4.39 -18.63
CA ASP A 220 -9.69 4.16 -20.08
C ASP A 220 -8.86 5.22 -20.81
N GLU A 221 -8.83 6.46 -20.30
CA GLU A 221 -7.99 7.53 -20.83
C GLU A 221 -6.50 7.31 -20.55
N HIS A 222 -6.16 6.73 -19.39
CA HIS A 222 -4.78 6.65 -18.89
C HIS A 222 -4.14 5.25 -18.96
N ARG A 223 -4.90 4.18 -19.24
CA ARG A 223 -4.34 2.83 -19.29
C ARG A 223 -3.27 2.70 -20.39
N PRO A 224 -2.16 1.98 -20.12
CA PRO A 224 -1.07 1.82 -21.10
C PRO A 224 -1.37 0.77 -22.18
N ASN A 225 -2.29 -0.16 -21.92
CA ASN A 225 -2.58 -1.32 -22.76
C ASN A 225 -3.97 -1.23 -23.42
N PRO A 226 -4.32 -2.07 -24.41
CA PRO A 226 -5.68 -2.17 -24.93
C PRO A 226 -6.65 -2.83 -23.93
N GLY A 227 -7.87 -2.30 -23.83
CA GLY A 227 -8.90 -2.75 -22.88
C GLY A 227 -9.87 -1.60 -22.56
N SER A 228 -10.92 -1.88 -21.80
CA SER A 228 -11.88 -0.86 -21.38
C SER A 228 -12.56 -1.26 -20.08
N THR A 229 -12.87 -0.27 -19.25
CA THR A 229 -13.75 -0.37 -18.09
C THR A 229 -15.18 -0.73 -18.45
N GLY A 230 -15.61 -0.38 -19.67
CA GLY A 230 -17.00 -0.46 -20.11
C GLY A 230 -17.93 0.58 -19.46
N MET A 231 -17.38 1.56 -18.74
CA MET A 231 -18.14 2.48 -17.90
C MET A 231 -18.57 3.76 -18.63
N GLY A 232 -19.80 4.19 -18.36
CA GLY A 232 -20.31 5.54 -18.60
C GLY A 232 -20.27 6.33 -17.30
N VAL A 233 -19.15 7.00 -16.99
CA VAL A 233 -18.92 7.58 -15.66
C VAL A 233 -19.88 8.72 -15.36
N ASP A 234 -20.64 8.57 -14.27
CA ASP A 234 -21.59 9.56 -13.78
C ASP A 234 -21.04 10.40 -12.64
N VAL A 235 -20.23 9.77 -11.77
CA VAL A 235 -19.69 10.37 -10.55
C VAL A 235 -18.20 10.09 -10.45
N ILE A 236 -17.44 11.08 -10.01
CA ILE A 236 -15.99 11.00 -9.84
C ILE A 236 -15.64 11.38 -8.40
N VAL A 237 -14.80 10.58 -7.75
CA VAL A 237 -14.12 10.98 -6.51
C VAL A 237 -12.69 11.38 -6.84
N ASP A 238 -12.38 12.64 -6.56
CA ASP A 238 -11.07 13.21 -6.75
C ASP A 238 -10.19 12.94 -5.51
N LEU A 239 -9.17 12.09 -5.70
CA LEU A 239 -8.21 11.70 -4.67
C LEU A 239 -7.10 12.74 -4.47
N PHE A 240 -7.11 13.87 -5.18
CA PHE A 240 -6.11 14.93 -5.04
C PHE A 240 -6.29 15.79 -3.78
N GLY A 241 -7.36 15.60 -3.00
CA GLY A 241 -7.64 16.34 -1.79
C GLY A 241 -7.87 17.85 -2.03
N ASN A 242 -8.73 18.48 -1.25
CA ASN A 242 -8.68 19.94 -1.11
C ASN A 242 -7.58 20.34 -0.08
N GLU A 243 -7.40 21.64 0.14
CA GLU A 243 -6.44 22.14 1.16
C GLU A 243 -6.74 21.64 2.57
N ASP A 244 -7.98 21.19 2.82
CA ASP A 244 -8.43 20.63 4.09
C ASP A 244 -8.19 19.10 4.20
N GLY A 245 -7.68 18.46 3.15
CA GLY A 245 -7.41 17.01 3.09
C GLY A 245 -8.62 16.13 2.74
N ASP A 246 -9.77 16.74 2.41
CA ASP A 246 -10.97 16.01 1.99
C ASP A 246 -10.94 15.66 0.49
N LEU A 247 -11.48 14.49 0.15
CA LEU A 247 -11.76 14.10 -1.22
C LEU A 247 -12.98 14.85 -1.74
N VAL A 248 -12.95 15.27 -3.02
CA VAL A 248 -14.05 15.99 -3.64
C VAL A 248 -14.84 15.07 -4.56
N ILE A 249 -16.16 15.08 -4.45
CA ILE A 249 -17.06 14.25 -5.24
C ILE A 249 -17.74 15.12 -6.28
N PHE A 250 -17.62 14.77 -7.57
CA PHE A 250 -18.18 15.51 -8.69
C PHE A 250 -19.18 14.67 -9.48
N ASP A 251 -20.14 15.33 -10.13
CA ASP A 251 -20.84 14.73 -11.25
C ASP A 251 -19.99 14.80 -12.55
N TRP A 252 -20.44 14.13 -13.60
CA TRP A 252 -19.80 14.15 -14.92
C TRP A 252 -19.80 15.53 -15.61
N ARG A 253 -20.46 16.54 -15.04
CA ARG A 253 -20.50 17.94 -15.49
C ARG A 253 -19.68 18.87 -14.58
N PRO A 254 -18.55 18.35 -14.06
CA PRO A 254 -17.77 18.87 -12.94
C PRO A 254 -18.48 19.68 -11.84
N ASN A 255 -19.75 19.42 -11.52
CA ASN A 255 -20.40 20.05 -10.39
C ASN A 255 -20.04 19.29 -9.11
N THR A 256 -19.56 19.99 -8.09
CA THR A 256 -19.31 19.38 -6.78
C THR A 256 -20.63 18.91 -6.15
N LEU A 257 -20.71 17.61 -5.89
CA LEU A 257 -21.82 16.95 -5.20
C LEU A 257 -21.59 16.94 -3.68
N GLY A 258 -20.33 16.84 -3.24
CA GLY A 258 -19.97 16.83 -1.83
C GLY A 258 -18.48 16.58 -1.61
N THR A 259 -18.10 16.38 -0.35
CA THR A 259 -16.75 15.97 0.05
C THR A 259 -16.81 14.81 1.03
N THR A 260 -15.71 14.06 1.14
CA THR A 260 -15.53 13.04 2.20
C THR A 260 -14.11 13.05 2.70
N THR A 261 -13.93 12.84 4.00
CA THR A 261 -12.61 12.71 4.61
C THR A 261 -12.09 11.28 4.41
N PRO A 262 -10.87 11.09 3.88
CA PRO A 262 -10.23 9.78 3.79
C PRO A 262 -9.52 9.39 5.09
N ASP A 263 -9.43 8.08 5.37
CA ASP A 263 -8.62 7.47 6.43
C ASP A 263 -7.39 6.81 5.77
N PHE A 264 -6.25 7.48 5.86
CA PHE A 264 -4.94 7.02 5.36
C PHE A 264 -4.21 6.24 6.44
N ARG A 265 -3.83 4.99 6.12
CA ARG A 265 -3.12 4.09 7.03
C ARG A 265 -1.94 3.42 6.36
N ALA A 266 -0.89 4.21 6.14
CA ALA A 266 0.33 3.83 5.43
C ALA A 266 0.05 3.21 4.05
N ARG A 267 -0.27 1.92 3.99
CA ARG A 267 -0.55 1.16 2.76
C ARG A 267 -2.03 1.01 2.40
N LEU A 268 -2.93 1.66 3.15
CA LEU A 268 -4.37 1.62 2.89
C LEU A 268 -4.96 3.02 2.86
N ILE A 269 -5.92 3.21 1.96
CA ILE A 269 -6.84 4.36 1.96
C ILE A 269 -8.25 3.80 2.07
N GLY A 270 -9.00 4.26 3.08
CA GLY A 270 -10.43 3.97 3.21
C GLY A 270 -11.24 5.26 3.22
N PHE A 271 -12.36 5.30 2.50
CA PHE A 271 -13.26 6.47 2.53
C PHE A 271 -14.69 6.07 2.20
N LYS A 272 -15.65 6.96 2.47
CA LYS A 272 -17.07 6.70 2.28
C LYS A 272 -17.67 7.65 1.26
N VAL A 273 -18.41 7.12 0.29
CA VAL A 273 -19.23 7.93 -0.62
C VAL A 273 -20.69 7.83 -0.15
N PRO A 274 -21.31 8.95 0.28
CA PRO A 274 -22.68 8.91 0.77
C PRO A 274 -23.68 8.43 -0.28
N ALA A 275 -24.55 7.48 0.10
CA ALA A 275 -25.63 6.97 -0.73
C ALA A 275 -26.58 8.06 -1.24
N SER A 276 -26.72 9.16 -0.50
CA SER A 276 -27.52 10.31 -0.93
C SER A 276 -26.99 11.00 -2.18
N LEU A 277 -25.72 10.79 -2.53
CA LEU A 277 -25.08 11.37 -3.72
C LEU A 277 -25.13 10.43 -4.93
N ILE A 278 -25.08 9.11 -4.69
CA ILE A 278 -24.88 8.10 -5.75
C ILE A 278 -26.04 7.09 -5.88
N GLY A 279 -27.03 7.14 -4.99
CA GLY A 279 -28.05 6.10 -4.86
C GLY A 279 -27.56 4.88 -4.09
N ASN A 280 -28.39 3.84 -4.01
CA ASN A 280 -28.11 2.54 -3.34
C ASN A 280 -28.23 1.36 -4.33
N GLY A 281 -28.15 1.66 -5.62
CA GLY A 281 -28.29 0.67 -6.68
C GLY A 281 -26.97 -0.07 -6.94
N PRO A 282 -27.01 -1.07 -7.84
CA PRO A 282 -25.80 -1.60 -8.42
C PRO A 282 -25.04 -0.52 -9.21
N LEU A 283 -23.71 -0.57 -9.19
CA LEU A 283 -22.83 0.39 -9.86
C LEU A 283 -21.49 -0.27 -10.22
N LEU A 284 -20.77 0.32 -11.18
CA LEU A 284 -19.40 -0.08 -11.53
C LEU A 284 -18.40 0.91 -10.94
N ILE A 285 -17.22 0.41 -10.55
CA ILE A 285 -16.12 1.19 -9.95
C ILE A 285 -14.82 0.89 -10.69
N ALA A 286 -14.05 1.93 -10.99
CA ALA A 286 -12.65 1.80 -11.40
C ALA A 286 -11.83 2.97 -10.86
N ALA A 287 -10.54 2.77 -10.62
CA ALA A 287 -9.64 3.81 -10.12
C ALA A 287 -8.40 3.92 -11.02
N VAL A 288 -7.91 5.15 -11.16
CA VAL A 288 -6.57 5.46 -11.66
C VAL A 288 -5.86 6.28 -10.58
N VAL A 289 -4.65 5.89 -10.22
CA VAL A 289 -3.82 6.61 -9.24
C VAL A 289 -2.46 6.95 -9.81
N GLY A 290 -1.76 7.84 -9.11
CA GLY A 290 -0.37 8.13 -9.37
C GLY A 290 0.14 9.30 -8.55
N THR A 291 1.24 9.87 -9.02
CA THR A 291 1.84 11.05 -8.41
C THR A 291 1.09 12.30 -8.83
N VAL A 292 1.37 13.45 -8.21
CA VAL A 292 0.80 14.75 -8.63
C VAL A 292 1.04 15.09 -10.11
N ASN A 293 2.05 14.48 -10.74
CA ASN A 293 2.47 14.81 -12.10
C ASN A 293 1.88 13.90 -13.16
N GLU A 294 1.66 12.62 -12.83
CA GLU A 294 1.20 11.62 -13.78
C GLU A 294 0.60 10.37 -13.11
N PRO A 295 -0.32 9.69 -13.82
CA PRO A 295 -0.85 8.41 -13.39
C PRO A 295 0.26 7.36 -13.43
N THR A 296 0.27 6.48 -12.45
CA THR A 296 1.23 5.38 -12.32
C THR A 296 0.55 4.03 -12.32
N ASP A 297 -0.76 3.98 -12.02
CA ASP A 297 -1.44 2.70 -11.88
C ASP A 297 -2.96 2.80 -12.05
N ILE A 298 -3.61 1.68 -12.34
CA ILE A 298 -5.07 1.57 -12.45
C ILE A 298 -5.55 0.33 -11.67
N VAL A 299 -6.87 0.26 -11.43
CA VAL A 299 -7.52 -0.95 -10.93
C VAL A 299 -9.02 -0.89 -11.25
N PRO A 300 -9.67 -1.97 -11.72
CA PRO A 300 -9.07 -3.24 -12.14
C PRO A 300 -8.46 -3.18 -13.53
N GLU A 301 -7.51 -4.08 -13.80
CA GLU A 301 -6.78 -4.06 -15.08
C GLU A 301 -7.66 -4.53 -16.23
N ALA A 302 -8.66 -5.34 -15.89
CA ALA A 302 -9.64 -5.85 -16.82
C ALA A 302 -11.04 -5.42 -16.40
N GLY A 303 -11.45 -4.23 -16.85
CA GLY A 303 -12.84 -3.79 -16.72
C GLY A 303 -13.08 -2.92 -15.49
N SER A 304 -14.06 -3.30 -14.70
CA SER A 304 -14.54 -2.55 -13.54
C SER A 304 -15.03 -3.50 -12.46
N LEU A 305 -15.03 -3.01 -11.22
CA LEU A 305 -15.58 -3.72 -10.07
C LEU A 305 -17.09 -3.49 -10.02
N LEU A 306 -17.89 -4.54 -10.20
CA LEU A 306 -19.33 -4.47 -10.00
C LEU A 306 -19.66 -4.54 -8.52
N MET A 307 -20.30 -3.48 -8.02
CA MET A 307 -20.95 -3.47 -6.72
C MET A 307 -22.45 -3.67 -6.91
N ASP A 308 -23.03 -4.70 -6.30
CA ASP A 308 -24.47 -4.92 -6.31
C ASP A 308 -24.99 -5.07 -4.87
N ALA A 309 -25.86 -4.15 -4.46
CA ALA A 309 -26.48 -4.17 -3.14
C ALA A 309 -27.33 -5.43 -2.89
N ALA A 310 -27.74 -6.16 -3.94
CA ALA A 310 -28.51 -7.39 -3.86
C ALA A 310 -27.68 -8.68 -3.94
N ALA A 311 -26.40 -8.61 -4.30
CA ALA A 311 -25.55 -9.80 -4.48
C ALA A 311 -24.60 -10.00 -3.30
N GLY A 312 -24.82 -11.08 -2.54
CA GLY A 312 -23.74 -11.65 -1.74
C GLY A 312 -22.73 -12.32 -2.66
N ALA A 313 -21.51 -11.79 -2.72
CA ALA A 313 -20.33 -12.22 -3.50
C ALA A 313 -20.19 -11.69 -4.95
N PRO A 314 -18.95 -11.41 -5.41
CA PRO A 314 -18.66 -10.67 -6.63
C PRO A 314 -18.96 -11.46 -7.92
N VAL A 315 -19.42 -10.73 -8.95
CA VAL A 315 -19.42 -11.18 -10.35
C VAL A 315 -18.39 -10.34 -11.10
N ALA A 316 -17.32 -10.98 -11.59
CA ALA A 316 -16.38 -10.33 -12.51
C ALA A 316 -17.14 -9.99 -13.81
N ALA A 317 -17.34 -8.70 -14.07
CA ALA A 317 -18.03 -8.24 -15.26
C ALA A 317 -17.04 -8.22 -16.44
N GLY A 318 -17.03 -9.30 -17.22
CA GLY A 318 -16.51 -9.27 -18.60
C GLY A 318 -17.57 -8.69 -19.52
N VAL A 319 -17.45 -7.41 -19.87
CA VAL A 319 -18.30 -6.76 -20.89
C VAL A 319 -17.42 -6.33 -22.07
N GLU A 320 -17.86 -6.66 -23.29
CA GLU A 320 -17.19 -6.30 -24.53
C GLU A 320 -17.02 -4.78 -24.70
N PRO A 321 -15.93 -4.31 -25.35
CA PRO A 321 -15.64 -2.89 -25.48
C PRO A 321 -16.63 -2.18 -26.43
N ALA A 322 -17.24 -1.09 -25.96
CA ALA A 322 -17.96 -0.13 -26.77
C ALA A 322 -17.00 0.81 -27.54
N PRO A 323 -17.44 1.44 -28.65
CA PRO A 323 -16.58 2.30 -29.45
C PRO A 323 -16.17 3.59 -28.71
N VAL A 324 -14.86 3.86 -28.70
CA VAL A 324 -14.20 5.03 -28.11
C VAL A 324 -14.79 6.34 -28.64
N ARG A 325 -15.32 7.19 -27.76
CA ARG A 325 -15.58 8.61 -28.05
C ARG A 325 -14.38 9.44 -27.61
N VAL A 326 -14.05 10.47 -28.40
CA VAL A 326 -12.90 11.35 -28.17
C VAL A 326 -13.02 12.03 -26.79
N PRO A 327 -12.03 11.90 -25.89
CA PRO A 327 -12.13 12.41 -24.53
C PRO A 327 -12.07 13.94 -24.47
N LEU A 328 -12.80 14.51 -23.51
CA LEU A 328 -12.42 15.80 -22.92
C LEU A 328 -11.15 15.51 -22.11
N LYS A 329 -10.01 16.12 -22.46
CA LYS A 329 -8.76 15.97 -21.70
C LYS A 329 -9.01 16.28 -20.22
N ARG A 330 -9.04 15.26 -19.37
CA ARG A 330 -9.00 15.43 -17.91
C ARG A 330 -7.55 15.75 -17.57
N THR A 331 -7.28 16.94 -17.05
CA THR A 331 -5.91 17.28 -16.67
C THR A 331 -5.60 16.63 -15.34
N TRP A 332 -4.92 15.48 -15.37
CA TRP A 332 -3.93 15.16 -14.35
C TRP A 332 -3.07 16.42 -14.16
N ARG A 333 -2.94 16.97 -12.94
CA ARG A 333 -2.41 18.34 -12.73
C ARG A 333 -1.17 18.57 -13.62
N PRO A 334 -1.16 19.60 -14.50
CA PRO A 334 -0.06 19.75 -15.44
C PRO A 334 1.24 20.02 -14.71
N VAL A 335 2.32 19.39 -15.18
CA VAL A 335 3.71 19.72 -14.83
C VAL A 335 3.94 21.19 -15.17
N GLY A 336 3.99 22.04 -14.15
CA GLY A 336 4.31 23.47 -14.27
C GLY A 336 3.09 24.40 -14.24
N ALA A 337 2.64 24.73 -13.03
CA ALA A 337 2.06 26.04 -12.74
C ALA A 337 2.58 26.49 -11.39
N GLU A 338 3.61 27.32 -11.46
CA GLU A 338 4.19 28.09 -10.36
C GLU A 338 3.07 28.79 -9.58
N HIS A 339 2.99 28.56 -8.26
CA HIS A 339 2.54 29.59 -7.34
C HIS A 339 3.79 30.24 -6.75
N CYS A 340 4.28 31.25 -7.48
CA CYS A 340 4.98 32.39 -6.91
C CYS A 340 4.10 33.61 -7.19
N ASP A 341 3.26 33.98 -6.23
CA ASP A 341 3.11 35.33 -5.65
C ASP A 341 1.94 35.35 -4.65
#